data_AF-I4M0G3-F1
#
_entry.id   AF-I4M0G3-F1
#
_cell.length_a   1.000
_cell.length_b   1.000
_cell.length_c   1.000
_cell.angle_alpha   90.00
_cell.angle_beta   90.00
_cell.angle_gamma   90.00
#
_symmetry.space_group_name_H-M   'P 1'
#
loop_
_entity.id
_entity.type
_entity.pdbx_description
1 polymer ?
#
loop_
_entity_poly.entity_id
_entity_poly.type
_entity_poly.pdbx_seq_one_letter_code
_entity_poly.pdbx_strand_id
1 'polypeptide(L)'
;MRKQQPRKLQSGPHTVTGRAVQYRGALHNQRAKSVASRNHFASIFVIIIALALIAVSMCAAVYVMRSQFFDHSNRTAVKSPKELAIEAEKRESLIKAHKKLARRGIDPNSAEVRSVISKMSLEDKVAQMFVVKPEELVGINWTVTSSGAQMQQAFNSLPVGGIMYTRENIQSPEQTKSMISKLQEISNARVLLPAIVSVDEEGGTVARVSSNPQMGVNTSPNMRDIGVTKKMRKAYKAGAYIGKYLHDFGFNVDFAPVADVLTNPDNNLMKKRSFGSNPKLVAHMTDAFTDGLQENHVFATYKHFPGHGSTFEDSHKGTTVSNQTPFLLRKVDLVPFKDAVDTGVKFIMVSHVSYPKITGDDTPASMSEKIVTGLARKKLGYNGILISDSLGMGAISLRYAPSSAAITGIKAGLDMLLSPANLRQAYYSVVNAVRRGEIPESRIDDSVKRIIAVKLQIAKYQKLYK
;
A
#
# COMPACT_ATOMS: atom_id res chain seq x y z
N MET A 1 -10.53 53.53 21.60
CA MET A 1 -10.48 54.94 21.14
C MET A 1 -9.21 55.62 21.66
N ARG A 2 -8.84 56.77 21.06
CA ARG A 2 -7.87 57.83 21.45
C ARG A 2 -6.77 57.58 22.51
N LYS A 3 -5.56 58.05 22.17
CA LYS A 3 -4.41 58.33 23.07
C LYS A 3 -4.71 59.51 24.02
N GLN A 4 -3.99 59.60 25.16
CA GLN A 4 -3.19 60.81 25.50
C GLN A 4 -2.22 60.58 26.69
N GLN A 5 -1.15 61.39 26.76
CA GLN A 5 -0.23 61.54 27.90
C GLN A 5 -0.56 62.85 28.65
N PRO A 6 -0.14 63.03 29.92
CA PRO A 6 1.12 63.75 30.22
C PRO A 6 1.84 63.21 31.51
N ARG A 7 2.91 63.79 32.09
CA ARG A 7 4.18 64.47 31.67
C ARG A 7 4.76 65.16 32.93
N LYS A 8 6.11 65.34 33.03
CA LYS A 8 6.90 66.07 34.08
C LYS A 8 7.34 65.23 35.30
N LEU A 9 8.29 65.66 36.16
CA LEU A 9 9.64 66.29 36.01
C LEU A 9 10.16 66.69 37.43
N GLN A 10 11.32 66.17 37.88
CA GLN A 10 12.22 66.67 38.96
C GLN A 10 13.33 65.60 39.13
N SER A 11 14.65 65.82 39.30
CA SER A 11 15.55 66.93 39.71
C SER A 11 15.93 66.98 41.21
N GLY A 12 17.13 66.50 41.56
CA GLY A 12 17.76 66.59 42.88
C GLY A 12 19.24 66.10 42.84
N PRO A 13 20.24 66.84 43.39
CA PRO A 13 21.67 66.53 43.26
C PRO A 13 22.40 66.19 44.59
N HIS A 14 23.67 65.73 44.53
CA HIS A 14 24.65 65.91 45.63
C HIS A 14 26.12 65.88 45.16
N THR A 15 26.97 66.68 45.83
CA THR A 15 28.44 66.87 45.70
C THR A 15 29.00 67.39 47.05
N VAL A 16 30.30 67.57 47.37
CA VAL A 16 31.60 67.50 46.65
C VAL A 16 32.65 66.84 47.57
N THR A 17 33.90 66.57 47.16
CA THR A 17 35.14 67.36 47.47
C THR A 17 36.40 66.50 47.17
N GLY A 18 37.64 67.01 46.97
CA GLY A 18 38.10 68.39 46.74
C GLY A 18 39.63 68.61 46.93
N ARG A 19 40.21 69.65 46.28
CA ARG A 19 41.57 70.28 46.47
C ARG A 19 42.80 69.46 46.03
N ALA A 20 43.92 70.01 45.54
CA ALA A 20 44.32 71.38 45.07
C ALA A 20 45.47 71.23 44.00
N VAL A 21 46.53 72.04 43.72
CA VAL A 21 47.28 73.18 44.33
C VAL A 21 47.70 74.21 43.22
N GLN A 22 48.88 74.85 43.27
CA GLN A 22 49.26 76.14 42.62
C GLN A 22 50.48 76.13 41.64
N TYR A 23 50.32 76.80 40.49
CA TYR A 23 51.16 77.86 39.85
C TYR A 23 52.62 77.70 39.29
N ARG A 24 52.89 78.60 38.31
CA ARG A 24 54.14 78.96 37.58
C ARG A 24 54.67 77.92 36.55
N GLY A 25 55.28 78.30 35.42
CA GLY A 25 55.38 79.63 34.80
C GLY A 25 56.52 79.79 33.76
N ALA A 26 56.16 80.07 32.50
CA ALA A 26 56.99 80.54 31.37
C ALA A 26 58.20 79.70 30.87
N LEU A 27 58.17 79.32 29.58
CA LEU A 27 59.15 79.78 28.55
C LEU A 27 58.69 79.39 27.13
N HIS A 28 59.25 80.03 26.09
CA HIS A 28 58.68 80.10 24.74
C HIS A 28 59.50 79.34 23.67
N ASN A 29 58.82 78.95 22.58
CA ASN A 29 59.37 78.73 21.22
C ASN A 29 60.63 77.84 21.02
N GLN A 30 60.41 76.55 20.73
CA GLN A 30 61.13 75.86 19.63
C GLN A 30 60.48 74.52 19.21
N ARG A 31 59.27 74.53 18.62
CA ARG A 31 58.70 73.31 17.96
C ARG A 31 57.65 73.50 16.84
N ALA A 32 57.46 74.72 16.34
CA ALA A 32 56.39 75.05 15.38
C ALA A 32 56.59 74.55 13.93
N LYS A 33 57.52 73.63 13.65
CA LYS A 33 57.85 73.16 12.28
C LYS A 33 57.71 71.65 12.02
N SER A 34 57.21 70.84 12.97
CA SER A 34 57.02 69.38 12.78
C SER A 34 55.57 68.88 12.85
N VAL A 35 54.60 69.77 13.08
CA VAL A 35 53.17 69.40 13.21
C VAL A 35 52.46 69.36 11.85
N ALA A 36 52.80 70.28 10.93
CA ALA A 36 52.10 70.43 9.64
C ALA A 36 52.20 69.21 8.71
N SER A 37 53.34 68.51 8.68
CA SER A 37 53.55 67.35 7.79
C SER A 37 52.81 66.09 8.23
N ARG A 38 52.54 65.92 9.54
CA ARG A 38 51.83 64.74 10.06
C ARG A 38 50.35 64.72 9.66
N ASN A 39 49.69 65.88 9.59
CA ASN A 39 48.27 65.95 9.25
C ASN A 39 48.00 65.59 7.78
N HIS A 40 48.86 65.99 6.84
CA HIS A 40 48.68 65.62 5.43
C HIS A 40 48.74 64.10 5.20
N PHE A 41 49.70 63.40 5.82
CA PHE A 41 49.77 61.93 5.72
C PHE A 41 48.54 61.24 6.32
N ALA A 42 48.03 61.72 7.47
CA ALA A 42 46.81 61.18 8.06
C ALA A 42 45.58 61.36 7.14
N SER A 43 45.39 62.56 6.59
CA SER A 43 44.28 62.82 5.65
C SER A 43 44.38 61.98 4.36
N ILE A 44 45.57 61.85 3.79
CA ILE A 44 45.81 61.00 2.60
C ILE A 44 45.49 59.53 2.92
N PHE A 45 45.91 59.02 4.07
CA PHE A 45 45.65 57.63 4.48
C PHE A 45 44.15 57.36 4.70
N VAL A 46 43.42 58.31 5.29
CA VAL A 46 41.94 58.23 5.43
C VAL A 46 41.26 58.24 4.06
N ILE A 47 41.71 59.06 3.11
CA ILE A 47 41.18 59.09 1.74
C ILE A 47 41.45 57.77 1.02
N ILE A 48 42.64 57.20 1.15
CA ILE A 48 42.99 55.89 0.56
C ILE A 48 42.10 54.77 1.15
N ILE A 49 41.88 54.76 2.47
CA ILE A 49 40.97 53.79 3.11
C ILE A 49 39.53 53.99 2.63
N ALA A 50 39.04 55.23 2.53
CA ALA A 50 37.70 55.51 2.01
C ALA A 50 37.53 55.04 0.56
N LEU A 51 38.50 55.30 -0.31
CA LEU A 51 38.50 54.83 -1.70
C LEU A 51 38.59 53.30 -1.78
N ALA A 52 39.39 52.65 -0.93
CA ALA A 52 39.45 51.19 -0.86
C ALA A 52 38.12 50.57 -0.39
N LEU A 53 37.46 51.16 0.60
CA LEU A 53 36.14 50.72 1.06
C LEU A 53 35.05 50.94 -0.01
N ILE A 54 35.10 52.04 -0.75
CA ILE A 54 34.22 52.29 -1.90
C ILE A 54 34.49 51.26 -3.00
N ALA A 55 35.75 50.96 -3.32
CA ALA A 55 36.11 49.95 -4.32
C ALA A 55 35.64 48.54 -3.91
N VAL A 56 35.84 48.13 -2.65
CA VAL A 56 35.33 46.86 -2.11
C VAL A 56 33.80 46.82 -2.13
N SER A 57 33.13 47.92 -1.77
CA SER A 57 31.67 48.04 -1.84
C SER A 57 31.16 47.92 -3.27
N MET A 58 31.81 48.58 -4.25
CA MET A 58 31.47 48.47 -5.67
C MET A 58 31.75 47.06 -6.21
N CYS A 59 32.86 46.42 -5.84
CA CYS A 59 33.14 45.03 -6.20
C CYS A 59 32.11 44.06 -5.59
N ALA A 60 31.69 44.27 -4.34
CA ALA A 60 30.62 43.49 -3.72
C ALA A 60 29.27 43.72 -4.40
N ALA A 61 28.91 44.98 -4.73
CA ALA A 61 27.69 45.31 -5.46
C ALA A 61 27.70 44.72 -6.88
N VAL A 62 28.83 44.75 -7.58
CA VAL A 62 29.01 44.11 -8.90
C VAL A 62 28.98 42.58 -8.77
N TYR A 63 29.49 41.99 -7.69
CA TYR A 63 29.37 40.54 -7.44
C TYR A 63 27.92 40.13 -7.13
N VAL A 64 27.19 40.91 -6.33
CA VAL A 64 25.76 40.69 -6.04
C VAL A 64 24.91 40.89 -7.29
N MET A 65 25.14 41.95 -8.07
CA MET A 65 24.48 42.12 -9.38
C MET A 65 24.86 40.99 -10.35
N ARG A 66 26.12 40.55 -10.40
CA ARG A 66 26.53 39.43 -11.28
C ARG A 66 25.89 38.11 -10.87
N SER A 67 25.80 37.80 -9.59
CA SER A 67 25.10 36.61 -9.08
C SER A 67 23.57 36.69 -9.22
N GLN A 68 22.97 37.89 -9.19
CA GLN A 68 21.53 38.05 -9.44
C GLN A 68 21.18 38.02 -10.94
N PHE A 69 21.95 38.68 -11.80
CA PHE A 69 21.67 38.81 -13.23
C PHE A 69 22.29 37.70 -14.10
N PHE A 70 23.55 37.30 -13.87
CA PHE A 70 24.19 36.27 -14.73
C PHE A 70 23.83 34.83 -14.31
N ASP A 71 23.59 34.53 -13.03
CA ASP A 71 23.16 33.18 -12.60
C ASP A 71 21.71 32.86 -13.05
N HIS A 72 20.94 33.86 -13.49
CA HIS A 72 19.66 33.64 -14.17
C HIS A 72 19.81 33.01 -15.55
N SER A 73 20.95 33.19 -16.24
CA SER A 73 21.15 32.67 -17.61
C SER A 73 21.15 31.14 -17.70
N ASN A 74 21.45 30.43 -16.60
CA ASN A 74 21.44 28.96 -16.53
C ASN A 74 20.16 28.37 -15.90
N ARG A 75 19.20 29.19 -15.44
CA ARG A 75 17.98 28.70 -14.77
C ARG A 75 16.78 28.51 -15.70
N THR A 76 16.89 28.89 -16.98
CA THR A 76 15.79 28.91 -17.96
C THR A 76 16.02 28.02 -19.18
N ALA A 77 16.92 27.03 -19.08
CA ALA A 77 16.95 25.92 -20.02
C ALA A 77 15.63 25.13 -19.91
N VAL A 78 14.69 25.42 -20.82
CA VAL A 78 13.39 24.73 -20.88
C VAL A 78 13.64 23.28 -21.26
N LYS A 79 13.58 22.39 -20.25
CA LYS A 79 13.75 20.95 -20.42
C LYS A 79 12.89 20.44 -21.57
N SER A 80 13.50 19.73 -22.50
CA SER A 80 12.80 19.14 -23.63
C SER A 80 11.70 18.17 -23.16
N PRO A 81 10.67 17.90 -23.98
CA PRO A 81 9.65 16.90 -23.66
C PRO A 81 10.23 15.52 -23.30
N LYS A 82 11.41 15.18 -23.86
CA LYS A 82 12.15 13.96 -23.55
C LYS A 82 12.74 13.98 -22.13
N GLU A 83 13.36 15.08 -21.72
CA GLU A 83 13.92 15.23 -20.36
C GLU A 83 12.81 15.29 -19.31
N LEU A 84 11.71 16.00 -19.58
CA LEU A 84 10.53 16.03 -18.72
C LEU A 84 9.91 14.64 -18.54
N ALA A 85 9.85 13.83 -19.60
CA ALA A 85 9.40 12.44 -19.52
C ALA A 85 10.33 11.56 -18.67
N ILE A 86 11.65 11.68 -18.85
CA ILE A 86 12.66 10.95 -18.05
C ILE A 86 12.60 11.36 -16.58
N GLU A 87 12.39 12.64 -16.28
CA GLU A 87 12.25 13.14 -14.91
C GLU A 87 10.94 12.68 -14.26
N ALA A 88 9.83 12.66 -15.01
CA ALA A 88 8.56 12.10 -14.56
C ALA A 88 8.66 10.59 -14.26
N GLU A 89 9.35 9.81 -15.11
CA GLU A 89 9.58 8.38 -14.90
C GLU A 89 10.48 8.13 -13.67
N LYS A 90 11.57 8.89 -13.51
CA LYS A 90 12.40 8.85 -12.30
C LYS A 90 11.59 9.16 -11.03
N ARG A 91 10.71 10.17 -11.08
CA ARG A 91 9.84 10.54 -9.97
C ARG A 91 8.79 9.48 -9.65
N GLU A 92 8.17 8.87 -10.67
CA GLU A 92 7.24 7.74 -10.49
C GLU A 92 7.96 6.53 -9.86
N SER A 93 9.16 6.20 -10.32
CA SER A 93 10.00 5.13 -9.78
C SER A 93 10.35 5.36 -8.30
N LEU A 94 10.79 6.57 -7.93
CA LEU A 94 11.09 6.93 -6.54
C LEU A 94 9.85 6.85 -5.62
N ILE A 95 8.68 7.28 -6.10
CA ILE A 95 7.41 7.16 -5.35
C ILE A 95 7.08 5.68 -5.11
N LYS A 96 7.22 4.81 -6.11
CA LYS A 96 6.94 3.37 -5.97
C LYS A 96 7.93 2.69 -5.04
N ALA A 97 9.22 3.02 -5.13
CA ALA A 97 10.24 2.54 -4.21
C ALA A 97 9.94 2.95 -2.74
N HIS A 98 9.52 4.20 -2.51
CA HIS A 98 9.11 4.66 -1.19
C HIS A 98 7.86 3.92 -0.68
N LYS A 99 6.82 3.74 -1.53
CA LYS A 99 5.64 2.94 -1.17
C LYS A 99 5.97 1.49 -0.86
N LYS A 100 6.89 0.86 -1.61
CA LYS A 100 7.36 -0.51 -1.38
C LYS A 100 8.14 -0.66 -0.06
N LEU A 101 8.83 0.40 0.37
CA LEU A 101 9.46 0.47 1.69
C LEU A 101 8.43 0.71 2.81
N ALA A 102 7.44 1.59 2.62
CA ALA A 102 6.38 1.85 3.59
C ALA A 102 5.46 0.63 3.78
N ARG A 103 5.12 -0.06 2.69
CA ARG A 103 4.38 -1.33 2.66
C ARG A 103 5.30 -2.54 2.95
N ARG A 104 6.55 -2.36 3.40
CA ARG A 104 7.44 -3.49 3.76
C ARG A 104 6.92 -4.15 5.03
N GLY A 105 6.46 -5.39 4.89
CA GLY A 105 5.95 -6.20 5.99
C GLY A 105 7.05 -6.90 6.79
N ILE A 106 6.66 -7.92 7.55
CA ILE A 106 7.57 -8.96 8.00
C ILE A 106 8.18 -9.65 6.76
N ASP A 107 9.46 -9.99 6.81
CA ASP A 107 10.11 -10.78 5.75
C ASP A 107 9.69 -12.26 5.88
N PRO A 108 9.14 -12.90 4.82
CA PRO A 108 8.92 -14.34 4.75
C PRO A 108 10.17 -15.19 5.07
N ASN A 109 11.37 -14.64 4.92
CA ASN A 109 12.65 -15.27 5.24
C ASN A 109 13.26 -14.79 6.57
N SER A 110 12.48 -14.15 7.43
CA SER A 110 12.91 -13.79 8.79
C SER A 110 13.08 -15.02 9.70
N ALA A 111 13.85 -14.86 10.78
CA ALA A 111 14.00 -15.88 11.81
C ALA A 111 12.68 -16.12 12.59
N GLU A 112 11.85 -15.08 12.73
CA GLU A 112 10.52 -15.16 13.35
C GLU A 112 9.59 -16.09 12.57
N VAL A 113 9.45 -15.87 11.26
CA VAL A 113 8.65 -16.74 10.37
C VAL A 113 9.17 -18.19 10.38
N ARG A 114 10.49 -18.40 10.33
CA ARG A 114 11.07 -19.75 10.45
C ARG A 114 10.73 -20.42 11.79
N SER A 115 10.83 -19.69 12.90
CA SER A 115 10.54 -20.19 14.26
C SER A 115 9.07 -20.55 14.50
N VAL A 116 8.15 -19.97 13.73
CA VAL A 116 6.74 -20.40 13.68
C VAL A 116 6.61 -21.67 12.84
N ILE A 117 7.12 -21.67 11.60
CA ILE A 117 6.93 -22.78 10.65
C ILE A 117 7.61 -24.07 11.12
N SER A 118 8.74 -23.99 11.83
CA SER A 118 9.42 -25.15 12.41
C SER A 118 8.63 -25.86 13.53
N LYS A 119 7.48 -25.31 13.96
CA LYS A 119 6.58 -25.87 14.97
C LYS A 119 5.25 -26.34 14.37
N MET A 120 5.03 -26.16 13.07
CA MET A 120 3.81 -26.56 12.38
C MET A 120 3.96 -27.97 11.79
N SER A 121 2.95 -28.81 11.99
CA SER A 121 2.79 -30.06 11.26
C SER A 121 2.51 -29.79 9.77
N LEU A 122 2.72 -30.79 8.91
CA LEU A 122 2.32 -30.70 7.49
C LEU A 122 0.82 -30.38 7.34
N GLU A 123 0.02 -30.93 8.23
CA GLU A 123 -1.42 -30.72 8.36
C GLU A 123 -1.74 -29.23 8.61
N ASP A 124 -1.14 -28.63 9.65
CA ASP A 124 -1.33 -27.20 9.95
C ASP A 124 -0.75 -26.31 8.84
N LYS A 125 0.39 -26.67 8.23
CA LYS A 125 0.97 -25.97 7.07
C LYS A 125 0.00 -25.94 5.88
N VAL A 126 -0.57 -27.08 5.52
CA VAL A 126 -1.53 -27.19 4.41
C VAL A 126 -2.86 -26.51 4.76
N ALA A 127 -3.33 -26.60 6.01
CA ALA A 127 -4.53 -25.89 6.46
C ALA A 127 -4.38 -24.36 6.32
N GLN A 128 -3.20 -23.82 6.64
CA GLN A 128 -2.90 -22.40 6.44
C GLN A 128 -2.98 -21.93 4.98
N MET A 129 -2.96 -22.83 3.99
CA MET A 129 -3.15 -22.50 2.57
C MET A 129 -4.63 -22.35 2.14
N PHE A 130 -5.60 -22.42 3.06
CA PHE A 130 -7.01 -22.23 2.74
C PHE A 130 -7.58 -20.93 3.32
N VAL A 131 -8.43 -20.26 2.53
CA VAL A 131 -9.38 -19.23 2.99
C VAL A 131 -10.78 -19.71 2.65
N VAL A 132 -11.69 -19.75 3.62
CA VAL A 132 -13.00 -20.42 3.48
C VAL A 132 -14.12 -19.61 4.10
N LYS A 133 -15.37 -19.91 3.76
CA LYS A 133 -16.52 -19.31 4.46
C LYS A 133 -16.72 -19.94 5.85
N PRO A 134 -17.36 -19.24 6.81
CA PRO A 134 -17.66 -19.79 8.13
C PRO A 134 -18.35 -21.18 8.10
N GLU A 135 -19.38 -21.31 7.27
CA GLU A 135 -20.16 -22.54 7.11
C GLU A 135 -19.39 -23.68 6.40
N GLU A 136 -18.46 -23.34 5.50
CA GLU A 136 -17.56 -24.33 4.83
C GLU A 136 -16.60 -24.99 5.83
N LEU A 137 -16.13 -24.24 6.84
CA LEU A 137 -15.26 -24.78 7.90
C LEU A 137 -16.05 -25.62 8.89
N VAL A 138 -17.20 -25.11 9.37
CA VAL A 138 -18.07 -25.85 10.30
C VAL A 138 -18.63 -27.12 9.65
N GLY A 139 -18.89 -27.10 8.34
CA GLY A 139 -19.38 -28.24 7.57
C GLY A 139 -20.91 -28.35 7.57
N ILE A 140 -21.61 -27.22 7.39
CA ILE A 140 -23.06 -27.11 7.43
C ILE A 140 -23.59 -26.29 6.24
N ASN A 141 -24.86 -26.52 5.88
CA ASN A 141 -25.47 -25.94 4.68
C ASN A 141 -26.32 -24.69 4.97
N TRP A 142 -26.10 -24.03 6.11
CA TRP A 142 -26.78 -22.79 6.49
C TRP A 142 -25.78 -21.78 7.06
N THR A 143 -26.16 -20.51 6.96
CA THR A 143 -25.32 -19.37 7.35
C THR A 143 -24.89 -19.43 8.81
N VAL A 144 -23.58 -19.30 9.06
CA VAL A 144 -23.05 -19.09 10.42
C VAL A 144 -22.97 -17.59 10.69
N THR A 145 -23.51 -17.15 11.84
CA THR A 145 -23.50 -15.74 12.29
C THR A 145 -22.83 -15.53 13.65
N SER A 146 -22.21 -16.57 14.23
CA SER A 146 -21.39 -16.47 15.44
C SER A 146 -20.26 -17.50 15.47
N SER A 147 -19.14 -17.15 16.12
CA SER A 147 -17.98 -18.04 16.26
C SER A 147 -18.03 -18.82 17.58
N GLY A 148 -19.12 -19.55 17.80
CA GLY A 148 -19.36 -20.35 19.01
C GLY A 148 -18.57 -21.67 19.04
N ALA A 149 -18.98 -22.59 19.93
CA ALA A 149 -18.29 -23.87 20.15
C ALA A 149 -18.08 -24.71 18.87
N GLN A 150 -19.04 -24.69 17.94
CA GLN A 150 -18.91 -25.37 16.64
C GLN A 150 -17.76 -24.81 15.79
N MET A 151 -17.61 -23.47 15.74
CA MET A 151 -16.49 -22.81 15.06
C MET A 151 -15.16 -23.15 15.74
N GLN A 152 -15.12 -23.17 17.08
CA GLN A 152 -13.93 -23.55 17.83
C GLN A 152 -13.52 -25.01 17.57
N GLN A 153 -14.47 -25.96 17.58
CA GLN A 153 -14.22 -27.37 17.28
C GLN A 153 -13.72 -27.55 15.84
N ALA A 154 -14.35 -26.87 14.88
CA ALA A 154 -13.98 -26.95 13.47
C ALA A 154 -12.59 -26.35 13.20
N PHE A 155 -12.29 -25.16 13.72
CA PHE A 155 -10.98 -24.52 13.58
C PHE A 155 -9.87 -25.28 14.32
N ASN A 156 -10.16 -25.87 15.49
CA ASN A 156 -9.20 -26.72 16.21
C ASN A 156 -8.80 -27.96 15.40
N SER A 157 -9.76 -28.51 14.66
CA SER A 157 -9.62 -29.70 13.81
C SER A 157 -8.99 -29.38 12.44
N LEU A 158 -9.18 -28.16 11.94
CA LEU A 158 -8.65 -27.67 10.67
C LEU A 158 -8.33 -26.17 10.78
N PRO A 159 -7.12 -25.79 11.24
CA PRO A 159 -6.78 -24.39 11.47
C PRO A 159 -6.45 -23.70 10.14
N VAL A 160 -7.48 -23.17 9.48
CA VAL A 160 -7.36 -22.51 8.18
C VAL A 160 -6.53 -21.21 8.23
N GLY A 161 -6.01 -20.79 7.09
CA GLY A 161 -5.25 -19.54 6.95
C GLY A 161 -6.10 -18.30 7.22
N GLY A 162 -7.34 -18.32 6.73
CA GLY A 162 -8.31 -17.27 6.99
C GLY A 162 -9.76 -17.67 6.73
N ILE A 163 -10.65 -16.73 7.03
CA ILE A 163 -12.08 -16.81 6.79
C ILE A 163 -12.52 -15.63 5.90
N MET A 164 -13.32 -15.92 4.87
CA MET A 164 -14.02 -14.91 4.07
C MET A 164 -15.49 -14.85 4.50
N TYR A 165 -15.95 -13.67 4.90
CA TYR A 165 -17.34 -13.41 5.27
C TYR A 165 -18.12 -12.93 4.04
N THR A 166 -19.30 -13.51 3.82
CA THR A 166 -20.27 -13.03 2.83
C THR A 166 -21.27 -12.07 3.51
N ARG A 167 -22.22 -11.51 2.75
CA ARG A 167 -23.23 -10.59 3.30
C ARG A 167 -24.09 -11.27 4.36
N GLU A 168 -24.35 -12.55 4.17
CA GLU A 168 -25.24 -13.37 4.98
C GLU A 168 -24.67 -13.55 6.40
N ASN A 169 -23.33 -13.60 6.55
CA ASN A 169 -22.68 -13.66 7.87
C ASN A 169 -22.68 -12.30 8.62
N ILE A 170 -23.05 -11.19 7.99
CA ILE A 170 -22.83 -9.81 8.45
C ILE A 170 -24.19 -9.13 8.73
N GLN A 171 -24.65 -9.20 9.98
CA GLN A 171 -25.99 -8.79 10.40
C GLN A 171 -26.03 -7.44 11.13
N SER A 172 -25.14 -7.22 12.10
CA SER A 172 -25.01 -5.93 12.81
C SER A 172 -23.54 -5.63 13.16
N PRO A 173 -23.19 -4.37 13.52
CA PRO A 173 -21.88 -3.99 14.04
C PRO A 173 -21.42 -4.86 15.22
N GLU A 174 -22.30 -5.11 16.18
CA GLU A 174 -22.03 -5.85 17.42
C GLU A 174 -21.86 -7.34 17.13
N GLN A 175 -22.76 -7.92 16.35
CA GLN A 175 -22.70 -9.32 15.92
C GLN A 175 -21.44 -9.59 15.10
N THR A 176 -21.11 -8.71 14.15
CA THR A 176 -19.92 -8.85 13.28
C THR A 176 -18.63 -8.75 14.10
N LYS A 177 -18.51 -7.72 14.97
CA LYS A 177 -17.35 -7.55 15.87
C LYS A 177 -17.19 -8.74 16.81
N SER A 178 -18.28 -9.23 17.41
CA SER A 178 -18.28 -10.38 18.31
C SER A 178 -17.84 -11.65 17.59
N MET A 179 -18.41 -11.94 16.41
CA MET A 179 -18.08 -13.11 15.61
C MET A 179 -16.60 -13.09 15.16
N ILE A 180 -16.08 -11.93 14.74
CA ILE A 180 -14.69 -11.78 14.30
C ILE A 180 -13.73 -11.82 15.50
N SER A 181 -14.01 -11.10 16.59
CA SER A 181 -13.18 -11.15 17.82
C SER A 181 -13.07 -12.58 18.35
N LYS A 182 -14.18 -13.32 18.39
CA LYS A 182 -14.17 -14.68 18.91
C LYS A 182 -13.45 -15.67 17.98
N LEU A 183 -13.50 -15.47 16.65
CA LEU A 183 -12.64 -16.18 15.70
C LEU A 183 -11.16 -15.88 15.93
N GLN A 184 -10.81 -14.62 16.22
CA GLN A 184 -9.43 -14.23 16.52
C GLN A 184 -8.93 -14.85 17.83
N GLU A 185 -9.75 -14.94 18.86
CA GLU A 185 -9.42 -15.71 20.08
C GLU A 185 -9.13 -17.18 19.78
N ILE A 186 -10.01 -17.84 19.01
CA ILE A 186 -9.86 -19.25 18.60
C ILE A 186 -8.56 -19.47 17.82
N SER A 187 -8.26 -18.60 16.84
CA SER A 187 -7.05 -18.71 16.03
C SER A 187 -5.77 -18.50 16.84
N ASN A 188 -5.74 -17.49 17.71
CA ASN A 188 -4.61 -17.24 18.59
C ASN A 188 -4.41 -18.39 19.60
N ALA A 189 -5.49 -19.00 20.12
CA ALA A 189 -5.38 -20.15 21.01
C ALA A 189 -4.87 -21.42 20.31
N ARG A 190 -5.24 -21.67 19.05
CA ARG A 190 -4.90 -22.91 18.30
C ARG A 190 -3.58 -22.85 17.52
N VAL A 191 -3.17 -21.69 17.01
CA VAL A 191 -1.96 -21.53 16.19
C VAL A 191 -1.09 -20.31 16.56
N LEU A 192 -1.32 -19.67 17.71
CA LEU A 192 -0.55 -18.51 18.21
C LEU A 192 -0.48 -17.32 17.24
N LEU A 193 -1.44 -17.22 16.32
CA LEU A 193 -1.53 -16.19 15.29
C LEU A 193 -2.99 -15.78 15.03
N PRO A 194 -3.26 -14.52 14.69
CA PRO A 194 -4.58 -14.08 14.26
C PRO A 194 -4.94 -14.63 12.88
N ALA A 195 -6.20 -14.99 12.66
CA ALA A 195 -6.70 -15.40 11.36
C ALA A 195 -6.69 -14.23 10.36
N ILE A 196 -6.44 -14.54 9.08
CA ILE A 196 -6.86 -13.64 8.00
C ILE A 196 -8.39 -13.58 8.02
N VAL A 197 -8.95 -12.37 8.03
CA VAL A 197 -10.40 -12.12 8.08
C VAL A 197 -10.74 -11.17 6.95
N SER A 198 -11.44 -11.70 5.96
CA SER A 198 -11.62 -11.08 4.64
C SER A 198 -13.08 -10.93 4.20
N VAL A 199 -13.30 -10.04 3.23
CA VAL A 199 -14.61 -9.68 2.66
C VAL A 199 -14.41 -9.07 1.27
N ASP A 200 -15.45 -9.00 0.43
CA ASP A 200 -15.46 -8.23 -0.82
C ASP A 200 -16.13 -6.85 -0.60
N GLU A 201 -15.36 -5.82 -0.23
CA GLU A 201 -15.90 -4.47 0.01
C GLU A 201 -15.40 -3.44 -1.02
N GLU A 202 -15.44 -3.80 -2.31
CA GLU A 202 -15.02 -2.96 -3.44
C GLU A 202 -15.76 -1.61 -3.52
N GLY A 203 -16.95 -1.51 -2.94
CA GLY A 203 -17.85 -0.37 -3.04
C GLY A 203 -18.79 -0.44 -4.26
N GLY A 204 -19.75 0.49 -4.32
CA GLY A 204 -20.80 0.49 -5.32
C GLY A 204 -21.62 -0.81 -5.30
N THR A 205 -21.75 -1.45 -6.45
CA THR A 205 -22.50 -2.72 -6.58
C THR A 205 -21.83 -3.95 -5.94
N VAL A 206 -20.56 -3.88 -5.51
CA VAL A 206 -19.90 -5.00 -4.82
C VAL A 206 -19.46 -4.56 -3.43
N ALA A 207 -20.41 -4.66 -2.52
CA ALA A 207 -20.26 -4.53 -1.08
C ALA A 207 -20.90 -5.75 -0.40
N ARG A 208 -20.45 -6.08 0.81
CA ARG A 208 -21.12 -6.97 1.76
C ARG A 208 -21.57 -6.14 2.97
N VAL A 209 -20.64 -5.44 3.60
CA VAL A 209 -20.85 -4.61 4.80
C VAL A 209 -21.73 -3.41 4.50
N SER A 210 -21.30 -2.49 3.63
CA SER A 210 -22.07 -1.27 3.33
C SER A 210 -23.33 -1.51 2.49
N SER A 211 -23.54 -2.76 2.03
CA SER A 211 -24.80 -3.17 1.40
C SER A 211 -25.90 -3.57 2.40
N ASN A 212 -25.58 -3.75 3.69
CA ASN A 212 -26.54 -3.98 4.75
C ASN A 212 -26.78 -2.67 5.53
N PRO A 213 -27.98 -2.06 5.47
CA PRO A 213 -28.29 -0.83 6.21
C PRO A 213 -28.11 -0.94 7.73
N GLN A 214 -28.25 -2.14 8.31
CA GLN A 214 -28.06 -2.38 9.75
C GLN A 214 -26.61 -2.14 10.20
N MET A 215 -25.63 -2.13 9.28
CA MET A 215 -24.22 -1.85 9.61
C MET A 215 -23.93 -0.36 9.88
N GLY A 216 -24.88 0.54 9.62
CA GLY A 216 -24.76 1.97 9.96
C GLY A 216 -23.67 2.75 9.21
N VAL A 217 -23.12 2.20 8.12
CA VAL A 217 -22.10 2.83 7.27
C VAL A 217 -22.69 3.25 5.92
N ASN A 218 -22.13 4.30 5.33
CA ASN A 218 -22.55 4.78 4.01
C ASN A 218 -21.97 3.89 2.90
N THR A 219 -22.67 3.79 1.78
CA THR A 219 -22.13 3.17 0.57
C THR A 219 -21.08 4.07 -0.09
N SER A 220 -20.02 3.46 -0.63
CA SER A 220 -19.14 4.16 -1.59
C SER A 220 -19.73 4.10 -3.00
N PRO A 221 -19.48 5.09 -3.88
CA PRO A 221 -19.83 5.02 -5.30
C PRO A 221 -19.16 3.83 -6.00
N ASN A 222 -19.59 3.48 -7.22
CA ASN A 222 -18.89 2.47 -8.00
C ASN A 222 -17.48 2.98 -8.34
N MET A 223 -16.49 2.08 -8.37
CA MET A 223 -15.12 2.46 -8.71
C MET A 223 -15.02 3.01 -10.14
N ARG A 224 -15.92 2.63 -11.05
CA ARG A 224 -16.09 3.28 -12.36
C ARG A 224 -16.38 4.78 -12.26
N ASP A 225 -17.32 5.17 -11.39
CA ASP A 225 -17.76 6.56 -11.22
C ASP A 225 -16.63 7.43 -10.66
N ILE A 226 -15.84 6.86 -9.74
CA ILE A 226 -14.60 7.47 -9.24
C ILE A 226 -13.56 7.59 -10.35
N GLY A 227 -13.33 6.52 -11.12
CA GLY A 227 -12.34 6.45 -12.19
C GLY A 227 -12.58 7.46 -13.32
N VAL A 228 -13.84 7.68 -13.71
CA VAL A 228 -14.25 8.71 -14.69
C VAL A 228 -13.76 10.11 -14.29
N THR A 229 -13.68 10.42 -12.99
CA THR A 229 -13.21 11.74 -12.53
C THR A 229 -11.72 11.99 -12.73
N LYS A 230 -10.91 10.94 -12.99
CA LYS A 230 -9.44 10.98 -13.10
C LYS A 230 -8.70 11.58 -11.89
N LYS A 231 -9.36 11.68 -10.71
CA LYS A 231 -8.80 12.25 -9.48
C LYS A 231 -8.46 11.15 -8.47
N MET A 232 -7.20 10.69 -8.44
CA MET A 232 -6.70 9.62 -7.57
C MET A 232 -7.03 9.84 -6.07
N ARG A 233 -7.08 11.09 -5.60
CA ARG A 233 -7.51 11.45 -4.23
C ARG A 233 -8.95 11.01 -3.90
N LYS A 234 -9.83 10.79 -4.90
CA LYS A 234 -11.15 10.18 -4.68
C LYS A 234 -11.05 8.67 -4.46
N ALA A 235 -10.22 7.95 -5.22
CA ALA A 235 -10.01 6.50 -5.00
C ALA A 235 -9.37 6.24 -3.63
N TYR A 236 -8.36 7.03 -3.25
CA TYR A 236 -7.84 7.04 -1.87
C TYR A 236 -8.96 7.28 -0.84
N LYS A 237 -9.85 8.27 -1.06
CA LYS A 237 -10.89 8.59 -0.08
C LYS A 237 -11.91 7.46 0.08
N ALA A 238 -12.22 6.73 -0.99
CA ALA A 238 -13.03 5.51 -0.89
C ALA A 238 -12.31 4.42 -0.11
N GLY A 239 -11.07 4.06 -0.50
CA GLY A 239 -10.28 3.04 0.19
C GLY A 239 -10.02 3.35 1.67
N ALA A 240 -9.80 4.62 2.03
CA ALA A 240 -9.62 5.06 3.41
C ALA A 240 -10.92 5.03 4.23
N TYR A 241 -12.07 5.33 3.61
CA TYR A 241 -13.37 5.22 4.27
C TYR A 241 -13.76 3.75 4.50
N ILE A 242 -13.58 2.91 3.48
CA ILE A 242 -13.83 1.46 3.54
C ILE A 242 -12.90 0.81 4.55
N GLY A 243 -11.58 1.02 4.41
CA GLY A 243 -10.56 0.48 5.31
C GLY A 243 -10.81 0.85 6.77
N LYS A 244 -11.25 2.08 7.04
CA LYS A 244 -11.63 2.49 8.40
C LYS A 244 -12.72 1.60 8.99
N TYR A 245 -13.89 1.50 8.35
CA TYR A 245 -14.98 0.74 8.98
C TYR A 245 -14.71 -0.77 8.97
N LEU A 246 -14.01 -1.28 7.95
CA LEU A 246 -13.55 -2.68 7.93
C LEU A 246 -12.66 -2.99 9.16
N HIS A 247 -11.68 -2.14 9.45
CA HIS A 247 -10.85 -2.24 10.65
C HIS A 247 -11.67 -2.08 11.94
N ASP A 248 -12.59 -1.11 12.00
CA ASP A 248 -13.47 -0.91 13.15
C ASP A 248 -14.42 -2.11 13.42
N PHE A 249 -14.71 -2.94 12.41
CA PHE A 249 -15.44 -4.21 12.52
C PHE A 249 -14.53 -5.44 12.75
N GLY A 250 -13.20 -5.30 12.59
CA GLY A 250 -12.21 -6.34 12.83
C GLY A 250 -11.69 -7.09 11.58
N PHE A 251 -12.11 -6.69 10.38
CA PHE A 251 -11.54 -7.19 9.14
C PHE A 251 -10.08 -6.74 8.97
N ASN A 252 -9.25 -7.57 8.35
CA ASN A 252 -7.83 -7.28 8.15
C ASN A 252 -7.34 -7.50 6.71
N VAL A 253 -8.15 -8.11 5.84
CA VAL A 253 -7.94 -8.14 4.38
C VAL A 253 -9.22 -7.69 3.70
N ASP A 254 -9.12 -6.91 2.64
CA ASP A 254 -10.20 -6.65 1.70
C ASP A 254 -9.84 -7.29 0.35
N PHE A 255 -10.81 -7.94 -0.28
CA PHE A 255 -10.69 -8.43 -1.64
C PHE A 255 -10.96 -7.30 -2.66
N ALA A 256 -10.31 -6.16 -2.44
CA ALA A 256 -10.32 -4.98 -3.29
C ALA A 256 -8.92 -4.32 -3.29
N PRO A 257 -8.56 -3.52 -4.32
CA PRO A 257 -9.38 -3.05 -5.42
C PRO A 257 -9.43 -4.01 -6.63
N VAL A 258 -10.51 -3.88 -7.41
CA VAL A 258 -10.53 -4.40 -8.79
C VAL A 258 -9.56 -3.60 -9.65
N ALA A 259 -8.59 -4.33 -10.19
CA ALA A 259 -7.46 -3.85 -10.99
C ALA A 259 -7.59 -4.21 -12.48
N ASP A 260 -8.70 -4.82 -12.88
CA ASP A 260 -9.00 -5.14 -14.26
C ASP A 260 -9.19 -3.88 -15.11
N VAL A 261 -8.57 -3.85 -16.30
CA VAL A 261 -8.75 -2.77 -17.26
C VAL A 261 -9.92 -3.11 -18.19
N LEU A 262 -10.99 -2.32 -18.13
CA LEU A 262 -12.20 -2.51 -18.93
C LEU A 262 -11.92 -2.18 -20.41
N THR A 263 -11.42 -3.15 -21.16
CA THR A 263 -11.15 -3.03 -22.60
C THR A 263 -12.32 -3.52 -23.45
N ASN A 264 -13.07 -4.51 -22.97
CA ASN A 264 -14.37 -4.85 -23.54
C ASN A 264 -15.44 -3.95 -22.90
N PRO A 265 -16.06 -3.01 -23.64
CA PRO A 265 -17.15 -2.18 -23.12
C PRO A 265 -18.40 -2.98 -22.78
N ASP A 266 -18.50 -4.26 -23.21
CA ASP A 266 -19.64 -5.14 -22.97
C ASP A 266 -19.52 -6.11 -21.80
N ASN A 267 -18.37 -6.13 -21.12
CA ASN A 267 -18.17 -6.91 -19.90
C ASN A 267 -19.02 -6.36 -18.72
N ASN A 268 -20.29 -6.80 -18.63
CA ASN A 268 -21.26 -6.33 -17.63
C ASN A 268 -20.78 -6.53 -16.18
N LEU A 269 -19.96 -7.55 -15.92
CA LEU A 269 -19.34 -7.79 -14.62
C LEU A 269 -18.38 -6.65 -14.25
N MET A 270 -17.55 -6.19 -15.19
CA MET A 270 -16.52 -5.15 -14.96
C MET A 270 -17.00 -3.71 -15.18
N LYS A 271 -18.09 -3.47 -15.94
CA LYS A 271 -18.59 -2.12 -16.31
C LYS A 271 -18.67 -1.12 -15.14
N LYS A 272 -19.04 -1.59 -13.94
CA LYS A 272 -19.11 -0.78 -12.70
C LYS A 272 -17.90 -0.95 -11.77
N ARG A 273 -17.30 -2.13 -11.74
CA ARG A 273 -16.22 -2.53 -10.80
C ARG A 273 -14.84 -1.97 -11.19
N SER A 274 -14.56 -1.86 -12.49
CA SER A 274 -13.30 -1.30 -12.98
C SER A 274 -13.30 0.23 -12.94
N PHE A 275 -12.18 0.84 -12.52
CA PHE A 275 -11.95 2.28 -12.67
C PHE A 275 -12.01 2.73 -14.15
N GLY A 276 -11.72 1.86 -15.12
CA GLY A 276 -11.97 2.13 -16.54
C GLY A 276 -11.03 1.44 -17.53
N SER A 277 -10.95 2.01 -18.73
CA SER A 277 -10.30 1.43 -19.91
C SER A 277 -8.85 1.84 -20.14
N ASN A 278 -8.29 2.76 -19.36
CA ASN A 278 -6.89 3.19 -19.51
C ASN A 278 -5.98 2.48 -18.47
N PRO A 279 -4.97 1.70 -18.91
CA PRO A 279 -4.18 0.87 -17.99
C PRO A 279 -3.41 1.65 -16.91
N LYS A 280 -2.85 2.82 -17.24
CA LYS A 280 -2.14 3.67 -16.28
C LYS A 280 -3.10 4.29 -15.27
N LEU A 281 -4.26 4.75 -15.73
CA LEU A 281 -5.29 5.30 -14.85
C LEU A 281 -5.81 4.26 -13.87
N VAL A 282 -6.06 3.02 -14.31
CA VAL A 282 -6.47 1.93 -13.42
C VAL A 282 -5.38 1.67 -12.38
N ALA A 283 -4.12 1.49 -12.78
CA ALA A 283 -2.99 1.28 -11.87
C ALA A 283 -2.89 2.37 -10.79
N HIS A 284 -2.89 3.64 -11.18
CA HIS A 284 -2.81 4.79 -10.26
C HIS A 284 -4.05 4.96 -9.37
N MET A 285 -5.23 4.51 -9.80
CA MET A 285 -6.44 4.48 -8.97
C MET A 285 -6.43 3.33 -7.97
N THR A 286 -6.02 2.13 -8.39
CA THR A 286 -5.86 0.96 -7.51
C THR A 286 -4.83 1.22 -6.43
N ASP A 287 -3.69 1.84 -6.77
CA ASP A 287 -2.63 2.14 -5.83
C ASP A 287 -3.04 3.21 -4.81
N ALA A 288 -3.82 4.21 -5.24
CA ALA A 288 -4.38 5.22 -4.35
C ALA A 288 -5.45 4.65 -3.40
N PHE A 289 -6.35 3.77 -3.88
CA PHE A 289 -7.31 3.04 -3.03
C PHE A 289 -6.58 2.17 -2.00
N THR A 290 -5.48 1.52 -2.43
CA THR A 290 -4.64 0.64 -1.62
C THR A 290 -3.81 1.38 -0.56
N ASP A 291 -3.44 2.64 -0.78
CA ASP A 291 -2.92 3.49 0.30
C ASP A 291 -3.99 3.64 1.40
N GLY A 292 -5.22 4.00 1.02
CA GLY A 292 -6.32 4.25 1.97
C GLY A 292 -6.69 3.04 2.82
N LEU A 293 -6.78 1.84 2.22
CA LEU A 293 -7.02 0.60 2.96
C LEU A 293 -5.93 0.34 4.01
N GLN A 294 -4.65 0.41 3.61
CA GLN A 294 -3.52 0.03 4.45
C GLN A 294 -3.14 1.10 5.49
N GLU A 295 -3.50 2.36 5.27
CA GLU A 295 -3.44 3.41 6.31
C GLU A 295 -4.40 3.10 7.48
N ASN A 296 -5.44 2.31 7.23
CA ASN A 296 -6.35 1.74 8.24
C ASN A 296 -6.05 0.27 8.53
N HIS A 297 -4.81 -0.18 8.27
CA HIS A 297 -4.32 -1.54 8.59
C HIS A 297 -5.01 -2.73 7.89
N VAL A 298 -5.88 -2.46 6.89
CA VAL A 298 -6.50 -3.50 6.04
C VAL A 298 -5.63 -3.74 4.82
N PHE A 299 -5.27 -5.00 4.55
CA PHE A 299 -4.51 -5.34 3.35
C PHE A 299 -5.40 -5.35 2.10
N ALA A 300 -4.92 -4.69 1.05
CA ALA A 300 -5.54 -4.71 -0.27
C ALA A 300 -5.15 -5.96 -1.08
N THR A 301 -6.07 -6.38 -1.94
CA THR A 301 -5.93 -7.49 -2.90
C THR A 301 -6.25 -7.02 -4.30
N TYR A 302 -5.25 -6.94 -5.18
CA TYR A 302 -5.49 -6.62 -6.59
C TYR A 302 -6.12 -7.83 -7.29
N LYS A 303 -7.27 -7.63 -7.95
CA LYS A 303 -7.99 -8.71 -8.66
C LYS A 303 -8.54 -8.26 -10.02
N HIS A 304 -8.71 -9.13 -11.02
CA HIS A 304 -8.55 -10.60 -11.00
C HIS A 304 -7.46 -11.01 -12.02
N PHE A 305 -6.27 -11.37 -11.55
CA PHE A 305 -5.08 -11.60 -12.37
C PHE A 305 -5.27 -12.71 -13.41
N PRO A 306 -4.72 -12.60 -14.64
CA PRO A 306 -3.95 -11.48 -15.18
C PRO A 306 -4.80 -10.33 -15.78
N GLY A 307 -6.12 -10.46 -15.83
CA GLY A 307 -7.05 -9.35 -16.14
C GLY A 307 -8.36 -9.81 -16.78
N HIS A 308 -9.49 -9.64 -16.08
CA HIS A 308 -10.83 -10.07 -16.49
C HIS A 308 -11.50 -9.13 -17.50
N GLY A 309 -11.15 -7.84 -17.49
CA GLY A 309 -11.84 -6.75 -18.24
C GLY A 309 -11.81 -6.80 -19.77
N SER A 310 -11.35 -7.89 -20.37
CA SER A 310 -11.35 -8.18 -21.81
C SER A 310 -12.38 -9.26 -22.23
N THR A 311 -12.98 -9.99 -21.28
CA THR A 311 -13.91 -11.11 -21.57
C THR A 311 -15.35 -10.63 -21.80
N PHE A 312 -16.24 -11.51 -22.24
CA PHE A 312 -17.69 -11.25 -22.26
C PHE A 312 -18.43 -12.03 -21.15
N GLU A 313 -17.91 -13.20 -20.80
CA GLU A 313 -18.57 -14.20 -19.96
C GLU A 313 -18.32 -13.96 -18.47
N ASP A 314 -19.19 -14.55 -17.65
CA ASP A 314 -19.15 -14.46 -16.19
C ASP A 314 -18.64 -15.78 -15.59
N SER A 315 -17.44 -15.74 -15.01
CA SER A 315 -16.74 -16.92 -14.48
C SER A 315 -17.43 -17.60 -13.29
N HIS A 316 -18.44 -16.97 -12.68
CA HIS A 316 -19.31 -17.63 -11.72
C HIS A 316 -20.15 -18.74 -12.37
N LYS A 317 -20.51 -18.58 -13.65
CA LYS A 317 -21.50 -19.41 -14.37
C LYS A 317 -20.88 -20.54 -15.19
N GLY A 318 -19.60 -20.45 -15.52
CA GLY A 318 -18.91 -21.43 -16.37
C GLY A 318 -17.58 -20.90 -16.90
N THR A 319 -17.02 -21.58 -17.90
CA THR A 319 -15.76 -21.16 -18.55
C THR A 319 -15.85 -19.73 -19.08
N THR A 320 -14.80 -18.94 -18.85
CA THR A 320 -14.62 -17.59 -19.40
C THR A 320 -13.29 -17.56 -20.15
N VAL A 321 -13.24 -16.97 -21.34
CA VAL A 321 -12.06 -17.01 -22.21
C VAL A 321 -11.66 -15.59 -22.61
N SER A 322 -10.38 -15.25 -22.42
CA SER A 322 -9.82 -14.00 -22.89
C SER A 322 -9.05 -14.21 -24.19
N ASN A 323 -9.41 -13.43 -25.21
CA ASN A 323 -8.78 -13.45 -26.52
C ASN A 323 -7.51 -12.58 -26.61
N GLN A 324 -6.98 -12.08 -25.48
CA GLN A 324 -5.80 -11.23 -25.41
C GLN A 324 -4.54 -11.90 -25.98
N THR A 325 -3.76 -11.15 -26.74
CA THR A 325 -2.44 -11.60 -27.23
C THR A 325 -1.36 -11.39 -26.16
N PRO A 326 -0.20 -12.07 -26.23
CA PRO A 326 0.91 -11.82 -25.31
C PRO A 326 1.39 -10.36 -25.32
N PHE A 327 1.17 -9.61 -26.41
CA PHE A 327 1.50 -8.19 -26.49
C PHE A 327 0.49 -7.33 -25.73
N LEU A 328 -0.81 -7.51 -26.01
CA LEU A 328 -1.88 -6.73 -25.36
C LEU A 328 -1.89 -6.99 -23.85
N LEU A 329 -1.79 -8.25 -23.42
CA LEU A 329 -1.71 -8.64 -22.01
C LEU A 329 -0.60 -7.87 -21.26
N ARG A 330 0.56 -7.64 -21.90
CA ARG A 330 1.68 -6.87 -21.30
C ARG A 330 1.51 -5.35 -21.35
N LYS A 331 0.71 -4.82 -22.28
CA LYS A 331 0.51 -3.38 -22.49
C LYS A 331 -0.76 -2.84 -21.85
N VAL A 332 -1.69 -3.73 -21.47
CA VAL A 332 -2.98 -3.42 -20.89
C VAL A 332 -3.13 -4.13 -19.55
N ASP A 333 -3.46 -5.42 -19.58
CA ASP A 333 -4.05 -6.15 -18.46
C ASP A 333 -3.07 -6.27 -17.28
N LEU A 334 -1.79 -6.53 -17.56
CA LEU A 334 -0.74 -6.65 -16.55
C LEU A 334 -0.20 -5.31 -16.00
N VAL A 335 -0.63 -4.15 -16.51
CA VAL A 335 -0.07 -2.85 -16.06
C VAL A 335 -0.40 -2.56 -14.59
N PRO A 336 -1.66 -2.71 -14.10
CA PRO A 336 -1.96 -2.58 -12.68
C PRO A 336 -1.30 -3.66 -11.82
N PHE A 337 -1.15 -4.88 -12.30
CA PHE A 337 -0.50 -5.95 -11.53
C PHE A 337 1.02 -5.78 -11.43
N LYS A 338 1.69 -5.20 -12.44
CA LYS A 338 3.10 -4.78 -12.33
C LYS A 338 3.26 -3.66 -11.29
N ASP A 339 2.33 -2.72 -11.27
CA ASP A 339 2.28 -1.65 -10.25
C ASP A 339 2.14 -2.20 -8.83
N ALA A 340 1.33 -3.23 -8.62
CA ALA A 340 1.23 -3.96 -7.35
C ALA A 340 2.57 -4.57 -6.89
N VAL A 341 3.39 -5.09 -7.82
CA VAL A 341 4.75 -5.59 -7.50
C VAL A 341 5.72 -4.46 -7.18
N ASP A 342 5.64 -3.35 -7.92
CA ASP A 342 6.53 -2.20 -7.79
C ASP A 342 6.26 -1.38 -6.53
N THR A 343 5.02 -1.41 -6.03
CA THR A 343 4.60 -0.78 -4.77
C THR A 343 4.52 -1.75 -3.59
N GLY A 344 4.63 -3.07 -3.79
CA GLY A 344 4.78 -4.07 -2.73
C GLY A 344 3.49 -4.57 -2.07
N VAL A 345 2.38 -4.60 -2.80
CA VAL A 345 1.06 -5.08 -2.34
C VAL A 345 1.10 -6.54 -1.90
N LYS A 346 0.38 -6.89 -0.81
CA LYS A 346 0.51 -8.20 -0.14
C LYS A 346 -0.30 -9.33 -0.76
N PHE A 347 -1.40 -9.03 -1.45
CA PHE A 347 -2.23 -10.04 -2.11
C PHE A 347 -2.49 -9.68 -3.59
N ILE A 348 -2.44 -10.70 -4.45
CA ILE A 348 -3.01 -10.68 -5.80
C ILE A 348 -3.92 -11.91 -5.92
N MET A 349 -5.17 -11.70 -6.32
CA MET A 349 -6.14 -12.78 -6.57
C MET A 349 -6.09 -13.18 -8.05
N VAL A 350 -5.99 -14.48 -8.33
CA VAL A 350 -5.88 -15.04 -9.67
C VAL A 350 -7.24 -15.57 -10.15
N SER A 351 -7.69 -15.02 -11.28
CA SER A 351 -8.97 -15.33 -11.92
C SER A 351 -9.06 -16.78 -12.44
N HIS A 352 -10.29 -17.17 -12.79
CA HIS A 352 -10.58 -18.42 -13.51
C HIS A 352 -10.78 -18.19 -15.04
N VAL A 353 -10.31 -17.06 -15.57
CA VAL A 353 -10.33 -16.79 -17.01
C VAL A 353 -9.24 -17.61 -17.71
N SER A 354 -9.56 -18.20 -18.85
CA SER A 354 -8.62 -18.98 -19.68
C SER A 354 -7.98 -18.07 -20.75
N TYR A 355 -6.71 -18.29 -21.11
CA TYR A 355 -5.98 -17.42 -22.05
C TYR A 355 -5.24 -18.23 -23.13
N PRO A 356 -5.93 -18.84 -24.11
CA PRO A 356 -5.32 -19.81 -25.03
C PRO A 356 -4.14 -19.27 -25.85
N LYS A 357 -4.15 -17.98 -26.21
CA LYS A 357 -3.03 -17.30 -26.91
C LYS A 357 -1.79 -17.06 -26.03
N ILE A 358 -1.85 -17.44 -24.75
CA ILE A 358 -0.80 -17.32 -23.74
C ILE A 358 -0.36 -18.70 -23.25
N THR A 359 -1.32 -19.59 -22.99
CA THR A 359 -1.08 -20.93 -22.42
C THR A 359 -0.98 -22.04 -23.46
N GLY A 360 -1.63 -21.87 -24.62
CA GLY A 360 -1.83 -22.89 -25.66
C GLY A 360 -3.09 -23.74 -25.48
N ASP A 361 -3.92 -23.44 -24.47
CA ASP A 361 -5.07 -24.26 -24.06
C ASP A 361 -6.16 -23.44 -23.33
N ASP A 362 -7.30 -24.05 -23.04
CA ASP A 362 -8.35 -23.46 -22.18
C ASP A 362 -8.12 -23.72 -20.68
N THR A 363 -6.86 -23.80 -20.22
CA THR A 363 -6.58 -23.92 -18.78
C THR A 363 -6.82 -22.58 -18.07
N PRO A 364 -7.68 -22.52 -17.03
CA PRO A 364 -7.93 -21.30 -16.27
C PRO A 364 -6.65 -20.72 -15.66
N ALA A 365 -6.56 -19.39 -15.56
CA ALA A 365 -5.37 -18.70 -15.07
C ALA A 365 -4.89 -19.18 -13.70
N SER A 366 -5.80 -19.43 -12.75
CA SER A 366 -5.50 -19.98 -11.43
C SER A 366 -4.91 -21.41 -11.43
N MET A 367 -5.14 -22.16 -12.51
CA MET A 367 -4.70 -23.55 -12.69
C MET A 367 -3.48 -23.68 -13.62
N SER A 368 -3.05 -22.58 -14.25
CA SER A 368 -1.97 -22.59 -15.24
C SER A 368 -0.63 -22.18 -14.63
N GLU A 369 0.33 -23.12 -14.52
CA GLU A 369 1.71 -22.78 -14.09
C GLU A 369 2.31 -21.67 -14.98
N LYS A 370 2.03 -21.69 -16.28
CA LYS A 370 2.48 -20.67 -17.25
C LYS A 370 2.04 -19.25 -16.86
N ILE A 371 0.90 -19.09 -16.19
CA ILE A 371 0.38 -17.80 -15.72
C ILE A 371 0.80 -17.52 -14.28
N VAL A 372 0.51 -18.42 -13.34
CA VAL A 372 0.76 -18.19 -11.90
C VAL A 372 2.26 -18.11 -11.60
N THR A 373 3.04 -19.13 -11.97
CA THR A 373 4.49 -19.12 -11.77
C THR A 373 5.22 -18.46 -12.94
N GLY A 374 4.81 -18.68 -14.18
CA GLY A 374 5.46 -18.11 -15.37
C GLY A 374 5.32 -16.60 -15.48
N LEU A 375 4.11 -16.05 -15.32
CA LEU A 375 3.89 -14.60 -15.40
C LEU A 375 4.05 -13.92 -14.02
N ALA A 376 3.29 -14.30 -13.00
CA ALA A 376 3.31 -13.54 -11.74
C ALA A 376 4.64 -13.70 -10.98
N ARG A 377 5.11 -14.93 -10.73
CA ARG A 377 6.41 -15.15 -10.04
C ARG A 377 7.59 -14.73 -10.91
N LYS A 378 7.83 -15.45 -12.01
CA LYS A 378 9.06 -15.37 -12.80
C LYS A 378 9.17 -14.06 -13.60
N LYS A 379 8.09 -13.63 -14.28
CA LYS A 379 8.14 -12.47 -15.21
C LYS A 379 7.86 -11.11 -14.58
N LEU A 380 6.95 -11.05 -13.59
CA LEU A 380 6.66 -9.80 -12.86
C LEU A 380 7.49 -9.63 -11.58
N GLY A 381 8.04 -10.72 -11.03
CA GLY A 381 8.80 -10.69 -9.77
C GLY A 381 7.92 -10.65 -8.52
N TYR A 382 6.68 -11.16 -8.59
CA TYR A 382 5.73 -11.04 -7.48
C TYR A 382 5.99 -12.02 -6.33
N ASN A 383 6.34 -11.45 -5.17
CA ASN A 383 6.73 -12.18 -3.97
C ASN A 383 5.70 -12.15 -2.83
N GLY A 384 4.56 -11.46 -3.01
CA GLY A 384 3.41 -11.51 -2.08
C GLY A 384 2.54 -12.75 -2.28
N ILE A 385 1.37 -12.78 -1.64
CA ILE A 385 0.44 -13.91 -1.64
C ILE A 385 -0.32 -13.96 -2.96
N LEU A 386 -0.22 -15.08 -3.69
CA LEU A 386 -1.13 -15.42 -4.78
C LEU A 386 -2.28 -16.27 -4.23
N ILE A 387 -3.48 -15.71 -4.19
CA ILE A 387 -4.71 -16.40 -3.80
C ILE A 387 -5.53 -16.72 -5.05
N SER A 388 -6.29 -17.82 -5.07
CA SER A 388 -7.30 -18.02 -6.14
C SER A 388 -8.50 -17.09 -5.96
N ASP A 389 -9.25 -16.86 -7.04
CA ASP A 389 -10.69 -16.59 -6.95
C ASP A 389 -11.43 -17.82 -6.36
N SER A 390 -12.73 -17.76 -6.10
CA SER A 390 -13.45 -18.86 -5.42
C SER A 390 -13.48 -20.14 -6.27
N LEU A 391 -12.82 -21.20 -5.78
CA LEU A 391 -12.76 -22.52 -6.44
C LEU A 391 -14.13 -23.25 -6.50
N GLY A 392 -15.16 -22.73 -5.82
CA GLY A 392 -16.55 -23.15 -5.98
C GLY A 392 -17.25 -22.62 -7.24
N MET A 393 -16.72 -21.56 -7.88
CA MET A 393 -17.27 -20.96 -9.09
C MET A 393 -17.31 -21.92 -10.28
N GLY A 394 -18.32 -21.80 -11.13
CA GLY A 394 -18.57 -22.73 -12.24
C GLY A 394 -17.40 -22.89 -13.23
N ALA A 395 -16.55 -21.86 -13.39
CA ALA A 395 -15.32 -21.95 -14.18
C ALA A 395 -14.33 -23.04 -13.70
N ILE A 396 -14.41 -23.43 -12.41
CA ILE A 396 -13.59 -24.50 -11.80
C ILE A 396 -14.45 -25.70 -11.44
N SER A 397 -15.54 -25.52 -10.68
CA SER A 397 -16.31 -26.62 -10.08
C SER A 397 -17.01 -27.52 -11.10
N LEU A 398 -17.29 -27.04 -12.32
CA LEU A 398 -17.81 -27.85 -13.43
C LEU A 398 -16.72 -28.59 -14.22
N ARG A 399 -15.44 -28.34 -13.94
CA ARG A 399 -14.28 -28.86 -14.71
C ARG A 399 -13.28 -29.65 -13.86
N TYR A 400 -13.22 -29.41 -12.56
CA TYR A 400 -12.26 -30.00 -11.63
C TYR A 400 -12.97 -30.48 -10.36
N ALA A 401 -12.76 -31.74 -9.99
CA ALA A 401 -13.12 -32.21 -8.65
C ALA A 401 -12.33 -31.44 -7.57
N PRO A 402 -12.87 -31.25 -6.34
CA PRO A 402 -12.19 -30.47 -5.30
C PRO A 402 -10.76 -30.93 -4.99
N SER A 403 -10.50 -32.24 -5.08
CA SER A 403 -9.16 -32.83 -5.01
C SER A 403 -8.21 -32.29 -6.08
N SER A 404 -8.61 -32.33 -7.35
CA SER A 404 -7.73 -31.95 -8.47
C SER A 404 -7.60 -30.43 -8.60
N ALA A 405 -8.65 -29.66 -8.29
CA ALA A 405 -8.60 -28.21 -8.23
C ALA A 405 -7.52 -27.70 -7.25
N ALA A 406 -7.50 -28.26 -6.03
CA ALA A 406 -6.55 -27.86 -4.99
C ALA A 406 -5.10 -28.25 -5.33
N ILE A 407 -4.88 -29.50 -5.76
CA ILE A 407 -3.55 -29.98 -6.17
C ILE A 407 -3.03 -29.17 -7.38
N THR A 408 -3.87 -28.90 -8.37
CA THR A 408 -3.46 -28.16 -9.58
C THR A 408 -3.13 -26.70 -9.27
N GLY A 409 -3.94 -26.01 -8.47
CA GLY A 409 -3.68 -24.63 -8.07
C GLY A 409 -2.37 -24.45 -7.28
N ILE A 410 -2.07 -25.38 -6.36
CA ILE A 410 -0.81 -25.37 -5.61
C ILE A 410 0.37 -25.69 -6.54
N LYS A 411 0.26 -26.69 -7.42
CA LYS A 411 1.29 -26.97 -8.45
C LYS A 411 1.54 -25.76 -9.37
N ALA A 412 0.49 -25.04 -9.77
CA ALA A 412 0.60 -23.85 -10.63
C ALA A 412 1.38 -22.70 -9.96
N GLY A 413 1.24 -22.51 -8.65
CA GLY A 413 2.03 -21.53 -7.88
C GLY A 413 1.25 -20.67 -6.86
N LEU A 414 -0.02 -21.01 -6.59
CA LEU A 414 -0.85 -20.31 -5.60
C LEU A 414 -0.37 -20.57 -4.17
N ASP A 415 -0.38 -19.54 -3.33
CA ASP A 415 -0.14 -19.70 -1.89
C ASP A 415 -1.42 -20.03 -1.12
N MET A 416 -2.56 -19.50 -1.57
CA MET A 416 -3.84 -19.70 -0.91
C MET A 416 -4.95 -20.12 -1.89
N LEU A 417 -5.84 -20.99 -1.43
CA LEU A 417 -7.01 -21.48 -2.15
C LEU A 417 -8.26 -20.93 -1.47
N LEU A 418 -9.07 -20.17 -2.21
CA LEU A 418 -10.29 -19.54 -1.72
C LEU A 418 -11.51 -20.45 -1.97
N SER A 419 -12.29 -20.71 -0.93
CA SER A 419 -13.65 -21.28 -0.97
C SER A 419 -13.82 -22.44 -1.97
N PRO A 420 -13.17 -23.61 -1.71
CA PRO A 420 -13.32 -24.82 -2.51
C PRO A 420 -14.67 -25.50 -2.28
N ALA A 421 -15.28 -26.03 -3.35
CA ALA A 421 -16.59 -26.70 -3.31
C ALA A 421 -16.68 -27.88 -2.32
N ASN A 422 -15.55 -28.48 -1.91
CA ASN A 422 -15.48 -29.31 -0.72
C ASN A 422 -14.12 -29.11 -0.03
N LEU A 423 -14.11 -28.41 1.10
CA LEU A 423 -12.92 -28.10 1.89
C LEU A 423 -12.17 -29.35 2.36
N ARG A 424 -12.88 -30.32 2.97
CA ARG A 424 -12.23 -31.51 3.57
C ARG A 424 -11.58 -32.37 2.47
N GLN A 425 -12.28 -32.57 1.35
CA GLN A 425 -11.74 -33.29 0.20
C GLN A 425 -10.50 -32.58 -0.37
N ALA A 426 -10.58 -31.27 -0.61
CA ALA A 426 -9.46 -30.47 -1.12
C ALA A 426 -8.24 -30.56 -0.19
N TYR A 427 -8.43 -30.32 1.11
CA TYR A 427 -7.41 -30.35 2.14
C TYR A 427 -6.69 -31.70 2.23
N TYR A 428 -7.42 -32.81 2.46
CA TYR A 428 -6.80 -34.13 2.58
C TYR A 428 -6.11 -34.58 1.29
N SER A 429 -6.60 -34.14 0.12
CA SER A 429 -5.95 -34.43 -1.16
C SER A 429 -4.58 -33.76 -1.27
N VAL A 430 -4.44 -32.51 -0.80
CA VAL A 430 -3.14 -31.81 -0.78
C VAL A 430 -2.18 -32.45 0.24
N VAL A 431 -2.63 -32.75 1.46
CA VAL A 431 -1.80 -33.45 2.47
C VAL A 431 -1.29 -34.79 1.91
N ASN A 432 -2.16 -35.58 1.28
CA ASN A 432 -1.78 -36.85 0.69
C ASN A 432 -0.89 -36.70 -0.57
N ALA A 433 -1.07 -35.64 -1.38
CA ALA A 433 -0.15 -35.35 -2.47
C ALA A 433 1.27 -35.04 -1.95
N VAL A 434 1.39 -34.27 -0.86
CA VAL A 434 2.71 -33.99 -0.25
C VAL A 434 3.34 -35.24 0.34
N ARG A 435 2.59 -36.04 1.11
CA ARG A 435 3.06 -37.32 1.67
C ARG A 435 3.52 -38.34 0.61
N ARG A 436 3.02 -38.25 -0.62
CA ARG A 436 3.44 -39.09 -1.77
C ARG A 436 4.56 -38.48 -2.63
N GLY A 437 5.10 -37.32 -2.26
CA GLY A 437 6.10 -36.58 -3.05
C GLY A 437 5.56 -35.94 -4.34
N GLU A 438 4.25 -35.97 -4.56
CA GLU A 438 3.59 -35.36 -5.73
C GLU A 438 3.64 -33.82 -5.68
N ILE A 439 3.74 -33.26 -4.47
CA ILE A 439 4.06 -31.86 -4.19
C ILE A 439 5.20 -31.89 -3.15
N PRO A 440 6.39 -31.33 -3.41
CA PRO A 440 7.46 -31.33 -2.40
C PRO A 440 7.08 -30.41 -1.23
N GLU A 441 7.38 -30.78 0.01
CA GLU A 441 6.98 -29.97 1.18
C GLU A 441 7.57 -28.55 1.16
N SER A 442 8.75 -28.36 0.57
CA SER A 442 9.35 -27.04 0.33
C SER A 442 8.45 -26.09 -0.46
N ARG A 443 7.61 -26.62 -1.36
CA ARG A 443 6.58 -25.85 -2.09
C ARG A 443 5.49 -25.35 -1.16
N ILE A 444 5.11 -26.11 -0.14
CA ILE A 444 4.17 -25.70 0.91
C ILE A 444 4.83 -24.63 1.80
N ASP A 445 6.04 -24.91 2.30
CA ASP A 445 6.80 -24.00 3.14
C ASP A 445 6.97 -22.61 2.51
N ASP A 446 7.29 -22.52 1.21
CA ASP A 446 7.44 -21.25 0.51
C ASP A 446 6.16 -20.40 0.47
N SER A 447 4.98 -21.04 0.50
CA SER A 447 3.70 -20.34 0.61
C SER A 447 3.37 -19.99 2.04
N VAL A 448 3.56 -20.92 2.98
CA VAL A 448 3.33 -20.70 4.40
C VAL A 448 4.23 -19.57 4.93
N LYS A 449 5.48 -19.44 4.47
CA LYS A 449 6.36 -18.28 4.75
C LYS A 449 5.69 -16.93 4.46
N ARG A 450 4.99 -16.80 3.32
CA ARG A 450 4.29 -15.57 2.93
C ARG A 450 3.06 -15.32 3.80
N ILE A 451 2.28 -16.37 4.05
CA ILE A 451 1.05 -16.33 4.85
C ILE A 451 1.37 -15.96 6.30
N ILE A 452 2.31 -16.65 6.92
CA ILE A 452 2.75 -16.40 8.30
C ILE A 452 3.35 -15.00 8.46
N ALA A 453 4.13 -14.51 7.49
CA ALA A 453 4.63 -13.13 7.50
C ALA A 453 3.49 -12.08 7.53
N VAL A 454 2.41 -12.31 6.78
CA VAL A 454 1.22 -11.43 6.84
C VAL A 454 0.47 -11.60 8.16
N LYS A 455 0.27 -12.83 8.67
CA LYS A 455 -0.38 -13.07 9.97
C LYS A 455 0.39 -12.42 11.14
N LEU A 456 1.72 -12.44 11.11
CA LEU A 456 2.57 -11.71 12.07
C LEU A 456 2.44 -10.19 11.92
N GLN A 457 2.28 -9.67 10.69
CA GLN A 457 2.02 -8.25 10.46
C GLN A 457 0.63 -7.83 10.98
N ILE A 458 -0.40 -8.67 10.82
CA ILE A 458 -1.73 -8.48 11.45
C ILE A 458 -1.59 -8.46 12.97
N ALA A 459 -0.86 -9.42 13.56
CA ALA A 459 -0.62 -9.48 15.00
C ALA A 459 0.11 -8.23 15.52
N LYS A 460 1.04 -7.67 14.73
CA LYS A 460 1.71 -6.41 15.06
C LYS A 460 0.75 -5.22 15.04
N TYR A 461 -0.16 -5.13 14.07
CA TYR A 461 -1.18 -4.08 14.05
C TYR A 461 -2.14 -4.20 15.23
N GLN A 462 -2.65 -5.40 15.53
CA GLN A 462 -3.53 -5.64 16.68
C GLN A 462 -2.89 -5.30 18.05
N LYS A 463 -1.56 -5.33 18.15
CA LYS A 463 -0.79 -4.91 19.35
C LYS A 463 -0.56 -3.40 19.47
N LEU A 464 -0.90 -2.60 18.46
CA LEU A 464 -0.81 -1.13 18.49
C LEU A 464 -2.15 -0.44 18.82
N TYR A 465 -3.23 -1.21 18.90
CA TYR A 465 -4.60 -0.77 19.19
C TYR A 465 -5.15 -1.34 20.51
N LYS A 466 -4.26 -1.89 21.36
CA LYS A 466 -4.53 -2.35 22.73
C LYS A 466 -3.60 -1.63 23.70
#